data_AF-A0A847BTW3-F1
#
_entry.id   AF-A0A847BTW3-F1
#
_cell.length_a   1.000
_cell.length_b   1.000
_cell.length_c   1.000
_cell.angle_alpha   90.00
_cell.angle_beta   90.00
_cell.angle_gamma   90.00
#
_symmetry.space_group_name_H-M   'P 1'
#
loop_
_entity.id
_entity.type
_entity.pdbx_description
1 polymer ?
#
loop_
_entity_poly.entity_id
_entity_poly.type
_entity_poly.pdbx_seq_one_letter_code
_entity_poly.pdbx_strand_id
1 'polypeptide(L)' 'VNLPFTLEIARASGLDTIASGGVRDMGDIDLLLECKEIAGVIVGKAFYEGTLDLRAAIAKSKIK' A
#
# COMPACT_ATOMS: atom_id res chain seq x y z
N VAL A 1 -0.67 -3.08 -7.18
CA VAL A 1 -0.89 -1.63 -6.99
C VAL A 1 -0.15 -0.84 -8.08
N ASN A 2 -0.59 0.35 -8.49
CA ASN A 2 0.18 1.20 -9.42
C ASN A 2 1.09 2.16 -8.64
N LEU A 3 2.25 1.67 -8.22
CA LEU A 3 3.20 2.43 -7.42
C LEU A 3 3.76 3.68 -8.13
N PRO A 4 4.22 3.60 -9.42
CA PRO A 4 4.77 4.78 -10.11
C PRO A 4 3.80 5.96 -10.16
N PHE A 5 2.53 5.70 -10.47
CA PHE A 5 1.51 6.75 -10.55
C PHE A 5 1.18 7.33 -9.16
N THR A 6 1.10 6.48 -8.14
CA THR A 6 0.83 6.94 -6.77
C THR A 6 1.97 7.82 -6.26
N LEU A 7 3.22 7.48 -6.59
CA LEU A 7 4.41 8.27 -6.26
C LEU A 7 4.41 9.64 -6.95
N GLU A 8 4.02 9.69 -8.22
CA GLU A 8 3.90 10.96 -8.95
C GLU A 8 2.92 11.91 -8.24
N ILE A 9 1.76 11.40 -7.81
CA ILE A 9 0.77 12.16 -7.04
C ILE A 9 1.34 12.62 -5.70
N ALA A 10 1.99 11.72 -4.95
CA ALA A 10 2.56 12.05 -3.64
C ALA A 10 3.61 13.17 -3.75
N ARG A 11 4.53 13.04 -4.71
CA ARG A 11 5.60 14.02 -4.94
C ARG A 11 5.07 15.36 -5.46
N ALA A 12 4.09 15.34 -6.37
CA ALA A 12 3.52 16.56 -6.94
C ALA A 12 2.64 17.31 -5.93
N SER A 13 1.89 16.59 -5.09
CA SER A 13 1.03 17.21 -4.08
C SER A 13 1.81 17.69 -2.85
N GLY A 14 2.89 17.01 -2.48
CA GLY A 14 3.57 17.22 -1.21
C GLY A 14 2.72 16.85 0.01
N LEU A 15 1.64 16.10 -0.19
CA LEU A 15 0.70 15.68 0.86
C LEU A 15 0.79 14.18 1.12
N ASP A 16 0.39 13.79 2.33
CA ASP A 16 0.22 12.38 2.69
C ASP A 16 -0.76 11.71 1.72
N THR A 17 -0.23 10.76 0.96
CA THR A 17 -0.95 10.08 -0.11
C THR A 17 -1.23 8.64 0.28
N ILE A 18 -2.47 8.21 0.09
CA ILE A 18 -2.93 6.85 0.38
C ILE A 18 -3.17 6.11 -0.95
N ALA A 19 -2.53 4.96 -1.12
CA ALA A 19 -2.78 4.09 -2.27
C ALA A 19 -4.10 3.32 -2.07
N SER A 20 -5.15 3.64 -2.83
CA SER A 20 -6.46 2.98 -2.64
C SER A 20 -6.82 1.93 -3.70
N GLY A 21 -6.09 1.89 -4.81
CA GLY A 21 -6.46 1.13 -6.00
C GLY A 21 -5.50 -0.02 -6.34
N GLY A 22 -6.06 -1.20 -6.59
CA GLY A 22 -5.35 -2.30 -7.25
C GLY A 22 -4.35 -3.05 -6.38
N VAL A 23 -4.54 -3.09 -5.06
CA VAL A 23 -3.81 -3.99 -4.15
C VAL A 23 -4.29 -5.43 -4.39
N ARG A 24 -3.37 -6.34 -4.65
CA ARG A 24 -3.64 -7.73 -5.07
C ARG A 24 -3.26 -8.74 -4.00
N ASP A 25 -2.13 -8.56 -3.33
CA ASP A 25 -1.56 -9.54 -2.40
C ASP A 25 -0.53 -8.88 -1.46
N MET A 26 0.18 -9.71 -0.68
CA MET A 26 1.24 -9.24 0.22
C MET A 26 2.44 -8.61 -0.50
N GLY A 27 2.70 -8.94 -1.77
CA GLY A 27 3.79 -8.33 -2.55
C GLY A 27 3.54 -6.85 -2.81
N ASP A 28 2.29 -6.47 -3.06
CA ASP A 28 1.91 -5.05 -3.16
C ASP A 28 2.12 -4.29 -1.84
N ILE A 29 1.90 -4.95 -0.69
CA ILE A 29 2.17 -4.36 0.63
C ILE A 29 3.67 -4.15 0.83
N ASP A 30 4.49 -5.14 0.47
CA ASP A 30 5.94 -5.05 0.59
C ASP A 30 6.50 -3.91 -0.28
N LEU A 31 6.03 -3.79 -1.53
CA LEU A 31 6.40 -2.68 -2.41
C LEU A 31 6.06 -1.30 -1.82
N LEU A 32 4.89 -1.17 -1.20
CA LEU A 32 4.47 0.09 -0.58
C LEU A 32 5.30 0.43 0.67
N LEU A 33 5.66 -0.58 1.47
CA LEU A 33 6.52 -0.40 2.65
C LEU A 33 7.96 -0.03 2.28
N GLU A 34 8.51 -0.64 1.23
CA GLU A 34 9.86 -0.34 0.74
C GLU A 34 9.98 1.09 0.20
N CYS A 35 8.91 1.60 -0.42
CA CYS A 35 8.87 2.92 -1.02
C CYS A 35 8.98 4.08 -0.01
N LYS A 36 8.42 3.94 1.20
CA LYS A 36 8.44 4.93 2.29
C LYS A 36 7.85 6.32 2.00
N GLU A 37 7.38 6.58 0.78
CA GLU A 37 6.78 7.86 0.37
C GLU A 37 5.24 7.82 0.36
N ILE A 38 4.64 6.66 0.60
CA ILE A 38 3.19 6.48 0.64
C ILE A 38 2.75 6.33 2.10
N ALA A 39 1.84 7.19 2.55
CA ALA A 39 1.42 7.27 3.95
C ALA A 39 0.51 6.10 4.38
N GLY A 40 -0.17 5.47 3.43
CA GLY A 40 -1.03 4.34 3.74
C GLY A 40 -1.62 3.67 2.50
N VAL A 41 -2.43 2.64 2.75
CA VAL A 41 -3.08 1.85 1.70
C VAL A 41 -4.49 1.45 2.12
N ILE A 42 -5.43 1.46 1.18
CA ILE A 42 -6.77 0.90 1.37
C ILE A 42 -6.83 -0.46 0.68
N VAL A 43 -7.14 -1.50 1.45
CA VAL A 43 -7.28 -2.86 0.94
C VAL A 43 -8.76 -3.21 0.83
N GLY A 44 -9.18 -3.63 -0.36
CA GLY A 44 -10.53 -4.12 -0.63
C GLY A 44 -10.51 -5.59 -1.05
N LYS A 45 -10.73 -5.84 -2.34
CA LYS A 45 -10.91 -7.17 -2.94
C LYS A 45 -9.90 -8.24 -2.48
N ALA A 46 -8.62 -7.90 -2.38
CA ALA A 46 -7.57 -8.82 -1.95
C ALA A 46 -7.79 -9.40 -0.54
N PHE A 47 -8.41 -8.65 0.37
CA PHE A 47 -8.78 -9.16 1.68
C PHE A 47 -9.95 -10.14 1.60
N TYR A 48 -10.97 -9.80 0.81
CA TYR A 48 -12.15 -10.66 0.64
C TYR A 48 -11.83 -11.97 -0.11
N GLU A 49 -10.90 -11.93 -1.07
CA GLU A 49 -10.45 -13.10 -1.84
C GLU A 49 -9.37 -13.92 -1.11
N GLY A 50 -8.87 -13.46 0.04
CA GLY A 50 -7.86 -14.16 0.84
C GLY A 50 -6.46 -14.15 0.24
N THR A 51 -6.20 -13.34 -0.78
CA THR A 51 -4.88 -13.18 -1.40
C THR A 51 -3.93 -12.30 -0.58
N LEU A 52 -4.47 -11.60 0.42
CA LEU A 52 -3.72 -10.76 1.36
C LEU A 52 -4.13 -11.11 2.80
N ASP A 53 -3.15 -11.35 3.67
CA ASP A 53 -3.35 -11.48 5.12
C ASP A 53 -3.27 -10.09 5.78
N LEU A 54 -4.42 -9.58 6.21
CA LEU A 54 -4.51 -8.24 6.81
C LEU A 54 -3.74 -8.14 8.14
N ARG A 55 -3.70 -9.22 8.92
CA ARG A 55 -2.96 -9.26 10.19
C ARG A 55 -1.46 -9.20 9.92
N ALA A 56 -0.98 -9.95 8.93
CA ALA A 56 0.42 -9.92 8.51
C ALA A 56 0.81 -8.53 7.96
N ALA A 57 -0.05 -7.92 7.13
CA ALA A 57 0.17 -6.58 6.59
C ALA A 57 0.30 -5.52 7.70
N ILE A 58 -0.61 -5.53 8.69
CA ILE A 58 -0.55 -4.61 9.84
C ILE A 58 0.69 -4.87 10.71
N ALA A 59 1.10 -6.13 10.88
CA ALA A 59 2.31 -6.44 11.63
C ALA A 59 3.57 -5.88 10.95
N LYS A 60 3.65 -6.00 9.61
CA LYS A 60 4.75 -5.42 8.81
C LYS A 60 4.74 -3.89 8.80
N SER A 61 3.57 -3.25 8.82
CA SER A 61 3.47 -1.78 8.80
C SER A 61 3.87 -1.10 10.12
N LYS A 62 3.96 -1.87 11.21
CA LYS A 62 4.34 -1.38 12.55
C LYS A 62 5.85 -1.41 12.81
N ILE A 63 6.66 -1.77 11.82
CA ILE A 63 8.11 -1.79 11.95
C ILE A 63 8.61 -0.35 12.10
N LYS A 64 9.12 -0.03 13.29
CA LYS A 64 9.91 1.16 13.58
C LYS A 64 11.28 1.07 12.91
#